data_AF-A0A3D1ILG0-F1
#
_entry.id   AF-A0A3D1ILG0-F1
#
_cell.length_a   1.000
_cell.length_b   1.000
_cell.length_c   1.000
_cell.angle_alpha   90.00
_cell.angle_beta   90.00
_cell.angle_gamma   90.00
#
_symmetry.space_group_name_H-M   'P 1'
#
loop_
_entity.id
_entity.type
_entity.pdbx_description
1 polymer ?
#
loop_
_entity_poly.entity_id
_entity_poly.type
_entity_poly.pdbx_seq_one_letter_code
_entity_poly.pdbx_strand_id
1 'polypeptide(L)'
;MGDAGEGLVDAEARIQERMDELERERSARRSKAPIDPAALSRIESLRLARVDLQRQADATTHPGLQAVRAQALADLDSQIAEAELTKKA
;
A
#
# COMPACT_ATOMS: atom_id res chain seq x y z
N MET A 1 8.50 -47.99 -34.95
CA MET A 1 9.41 -47.17 -34.13
C MET A 1 8.90 -45.74 -34.31
N GLY A 2 7.95 -45.26 -33.50
CA GLY A 2 8.17 -44.97 -32.08
C GLY A 2 9.26 -43.91 -32.07
N ASP A 3 8.92 -42.66 -32.35
CA ASP A 3 8.75 -41.78 -31.21
C ASP A 3 7.61 -40.76 -31.38
N ALA A 4 6.43 -41.12 -30.91
CA ALA A 4 5.33 -40.19 -30.69
C ALA A 4 5.32 -39.66 -29.23
N GLY A 5 6.37 -39.95 -28.45
CA GLY A 5 6.46 -39.69 -27.01
C GLY A 5 7.36 -38.50 -26.67
N GLU A 6 8.47 -38.27 -27.39
CA GLU A 6 9.43 -37.19 -27.10
C GLU A 6 8.79 -35.79 -27.12
N GLY A 7 7.90 -35.50 -28.08
CA GLY A 7 7.21 -34.21 -28.16
C GLY A 7 6.14 -33.99 -27.09
N LEU A 8 5.59 -35.06 -26.52
CA LEU A 8 4.61 -34.99 -25.42
C LEU A 8 5.30 -34.76 -24.08
N VAL A 9 6.47 -35.38 -23.88
CA VAL A 9 7.31 -35.17 -22.69
C VAL A 9 7.77 -33.71 -22.58
N ASP A 10 8.17 -33.08 -23.69
CA ASP A 10 8.51 -31.66 -23.74
C ASP A 10 7.31 -30.73 -23.53
N ALA A 11 6.12 -31.11 -24.00
CA ALA A 11 4.90 -30.33 -23.80
C ALA A 11 4.43 -30.39 -22.34
N GLU A 12 4.49 -31.56 -21.72
CA GLU A 12 4.13 -31.77 -20.31
C GLU A 12 5.13 -31.08 -19.37
N ALA A 13 6.42 -31.12 -19.68
CA ALA A 13 7.45 -30.37 -18.96
C ALA A 13 7.18 -28.85 -18.98
N ARG A 14 6.86 -28.27 -20.14
CA ARG A 14 6.51 -26.84 -20.25
C ARG A 14 5.23 -26.47 -19.50
N ILE A 15 4.24 -27.36 -19.48
CA ILE A 15 3.01 -27.15 -18.73
C ILE A 15 3.33 -27.16 -17.23
N GLN A 16 4.16 -28.10 -16.76
CA GLN A 16 4.55 -28.19 -15.37
C GLN A 16 5.34 -26.96 -14.91
N GLU A 17 6.31 -26.49 -15.69
CA GLU A 17 7.06 -25.26 -15.41
C GLU A 17 6.13 -24.04 -15.29
N ARG A 18 5.14 -23.93 -16.18
CA ARG A 18 4.15 -22.86 -16.13
C ARG A 18 3.22 -22.96 -14.92
N MET A 19 2.87 -24.17 -14.50
CA MET A 19 2.07 -24.40 -13.29
C MET A 19 2.85 -24.05 -12.02
N ASP A 20 4.13 -24.44 -11.96
CA ASP A 20 5.04 -24.11 -10.87
C ASP A 20 5.25 -22.59 -10.78
N GLU A 21 5.39 -21.90 -11.90
CA GLU A 21 5.50 -20.43 -11.94
C GLU A 21 4.22 -19.75 -11.46
N LEU A 22 3.04 -20.21 -11.90
CA LEU A 22 1.75 -19.73 -11.41
C LEU A 22 1.55 -20.02 -9.92
N GLU A 23 2.03 -21.14 -9.41
CA GLU A 23 1.96 -21.48 -8.00
C GLU A 23 2.91 -20.63 -7.15
N ARG A 24 4.11 -20.33 -7.65
CA ARG A 24 5.04 -19.35 -7.04
C ARG A 24 4.44 -17.95 -7.00
N GLU A 25 3.81 -17.51 -8.08
CA GLU A 25 3.11 -16.21 -8.10
C GLU A 25 1.94 -16.18 -7.11
N ARG A 26 1.14 -17.26 -7.05
CA ARG A 26 -0.01 -17.36 -6.12
C ARG A 26 0.45 -17.40 -4.66
N SER A 27 1.50 -18.14 -4.35
CA SER A 27 2.07 -18.22 -3.00
C SER A 27 2.70 -16.88 -2.59
N ALA A 28 3.40 -16.19 -3.48
CA ALA A 28 3.93 -14.85 -3.26
C ALA A 28 2.83 -13.78 -3.07
N ARG A 29 1.65 -13.96 -3.69
CA ARG A 29 0.49 -13.09 -3.46
C ARG A 29 -0.22 -13.42 -2.14
N ARG A 30 -0.33 -14.70 -1.77
CA ARG A 30 -0.93 -15.14 -0.50
C ARG A 30 -0.07 -14.83 0.72
N SER A 31 1.24 -14.62 0.57
CA SER A 31 2.15 -14.29 1.67
C SER A 31 2.10 -12.83 2.10
N LYS A 32 1.42 -11.94 1.36
CA LYS A 32 1.19 -10.56 1.82
C LYS A 32 0.22 -10.60 2.99
N ALA A 33 0.70 -10.19 4.17
CA ALA A 33 -0.12 -10.08 5.36
C ALA A 33 -1.36 -9.20 5.07
N PRO A 34 -2.56 -9.57 5.56
CA PRO A 34 -3.73 -8.72 5.46
C PRO A 34 -3.43 -7.36 6.08
N ILE A 35 -3.68 -6.29 5.33
CA ILE A 35 -3.56 -4.92 5.87
C ILE A 35 -4.70 -4.70 6.85
N ASP A 36 -4.41 -4.21 8.05
CA ASP A 36 -5.42 -3.86 9.05
C ASP A 36 -6.34 -2.73 8.52
N PRO A 37 -7.66 -2.98 8.35
CA PRO A 37 -8.60 -1.97 7.88
C PRO A 37 -8.71 -0.77 8.83
N ALA A 38 -8.50 -0.95 10.13
CA ALA A 38 -8.52 0.16 11.09
C ALA A 38 -7.33 1.10 10.88
N ALA A 39 -6.14 0.54 10.58
CA ALA A 39 -4.96 1.32 10.24
C ALA A 39 -5.16 2.14 8.96
N LEU A 40 -5.79 1.56 7.93
CA LEU A 40 -6.15 2.28 6.70
C LEU A 40 -7.11 3.45 6.97
N SER A 41 -8.20 3.17 7.68
CA SER A 41 -9.21 4.18 8.03
C SER A 41 -8.61 5.33 8.84
N ARG A 42 -7.67 5.04 9.73
CA ARG A 42 -6.93 6.05 10.50
C ARG A 42 -6.10 6.97 9.60
N ILE A 43 -5.35 6.42 8.65
CA ILE A 43 -4.54 7.21 7.71
C ILE A 43 -5.43 8.10 6.85
N GLU A 44 -6.54 7.58 6.35
CA GLU A 44 -7.51 8.35 5.55
C GLU A 44 -8.12 9.49 6.36
N SER A 45 -8.47 9.23 7.62
CA SER A 45 -8.99 10.25 8.54
C SER A 45 -7.97 11.36 8.81
N LEU A 46 -6.69 11.00 9.02
CA LEU A 46 -5.61 11.98 9.20
C LEU A 46 -5.39 12.84 7.94
N ARG A 47 -5.44 12.22 6.75
CA ARG A 47 -5.33 12.94 5.47
C ARG A 47 -6.49 13.91 5.27
N LEU A 48 -7.72 13.51 5.63
CA LEU A 48 -8.87 14.40 5.57
C LEU A 48 -8.69 15.60 6.52
N ALA A 49 -8.31 15.34 7.78
CA ALA A 49 -8.05 16.39 8.76
C ALA A 49 -6.97 17.38 8.29
N ARG A 50 -5.90 16.89 7.64
CA ARG A 50 -4.86 17.73 7.04
C ARG A 50 -5.41 18.66 5.96
N VAL A 51 -6.20 18.13 5.03
CA VAL A 51 -6.81 18.94 3.95
C VAL A 51 -7.72 20.02 4.52
N ASP A 52 -8.53 19.67 5.51
CA ASP A 52 -9.43 20.63 6.15
C ASP A 52 -8.66 21.71 6.93
N LEU A 53 -7.61 21.32 7.66
CA LEU A 53 -6.76 22.28 8.37
C LEU A 53 -5.99 23.19 7.41
N GLN A 54 -5.56 22.68 6.25
CA GLN A 54 -4.93 23.49 5.21
C GLN A 54 -5.89 24.55 4.68
N ARG A 55 -7.14 24.17 4.36
CA ARG A 55 -8.18 25.13 3.92
C ARG A 55 -8.42 26.20 4.97
N GLN A 56 -8.43 25.82 6.25
CA GLN A 56 -8.54 26.78 7.33
C GLN A 56 -7.33 27.72 7.36
N ALA A 57 -6.11 27.17 7.29
CA ALA A 57 -4.87 27.96 7.26
C ALA A 57 -4.89 29.01 6.16
N ASP A 58 -5.26 28.62 4.93
CA ASP A 58 -5.35 29.48 3.76
C ASP A 58 -6.36 30.62 3.96
N ALA A 59 -7.48 30.36 4.66
CA ALA A 59 -8.51 31.36 4.95
C ALA A 59 -8.19 32.27 6.14
N THR A 60 -7.17 31.96 6.95
CA THR A 60 -6.88 32.73 8.17
C THR A 60 -5.91 33.87 7.92
N THR A 61 -6.30 35.06 8.38
CA THR A 61 -5.54 36.30 8.24
C THR A 61 -4.81 36.70 9.53
N HIS A 62 -5.23 36.16 10.69
CA HIS A 62 -4.63 36.51 11.97
C HIS A 62 -3.24 35.84 12.13
N PRO A 63 -2.14 36.60 12.28
CA PRO A 63 -0.78 36.08 12.20
C PRO A 63 -0.47 35.03 13.28
N GLY A 64 -0.96 35.23 14.51
CA GLY A 64 -0.80 34.24 15.58
C GLY A 64 -1.53 32.92 15.29
N LEU A 65 -2.69 32.98 14.63
CA LEU A 65 -3.43 31.77 14.26
C LEU A 65 -2.82 31.08 13.04
N GLN A 66 -2.20 31.84 12.12
CA GLN A 66 -1.42 31.27 11.02
C GLN A 66 -0.25 30.43 11.55
N ALA A 67 0.52 30.95 12.52
CA ALA A 67 1.62 30.22 13.13
C ALA A 67 1.15 28.93 13.82
N VAL A 68 0.06 29.00 14.60
CA VAL A 68 -0.53 27.82 15.27
C VAL A 68 -1.01 26.79 14.25
N ARG A 69 -1.69 27.22 13.17
CA ARG A 69 -2.17 26.32 12.12
C ARG A 69 -1.04 25.69 11.32
N ALA A 70 0.04 26.44 11.06
CA ALA A 70 1.24 25.90 10.42
C ALA A 70 1.91 24.81 11.27
N GLN A 71 2.01 25.02 12.58
CA GLN A 71 2.53 24.00 13.49
C GLN A 71 1.64 22.76 13.50
N ALA A 72 0.32 22.93 13.63
CA ALA A 72 -0.61 21.80 13.64
C ALA A 72 -0.62 21.01 12.32
N LEU A 73 -0.37 21.66 11.17
CA LEU A 73 -0.16 20.97 9.89
C LEU A 73 1.12 20.11 9.90
N ALA A 74 2.22 20.63 10.43
CA ALA A 74 3.47 19.86 10.56
C ALA A 74 3.32 18.65 11.50
N ASP A 75 2.56 18.81 12.58
CA ASP A 75 2.25 17.73 13.50
C ASP A 75 1.40 16.64 12.83
N LEU A 76 0.40 17.03 12.01
CA LEU A 76 -0.40 16.08 11.22
C LEU A 76 0.44 15.37 10.16
N ASP A 77 1.34 16.07 9.48
CA ASP A 77 2.25 15.48 8.50
C ASP A 77 3.13 14.40 9.15
N SER A 78 3.64 14.67 10.35
CA SER A 78 4.42 13.71 11.12
C SER A 78 3.59 12.48 11.52
N GLN A 79 2.37 12.67 12.01
CA GLN A 79 1.45 11.57 12.35
C GLN A 79 1.05 10.71 11.15
N ILE A 80 0.85 11.32 9.98
CA ILE A 80 0.57 10.58 8.73
C ILE A 80 1.78 9.72 8.37
N ALA A 81 2.99 10.28 8.40
CA ALA A 81 4.21 9.54 8.10
C ALA A 81 4.41 8.36 9.06
N GLU A 82 4.24 8.57 10.37
CA GLU A 82 4.30 7.51 11.38
C GLU A 82 3.26 6.40 11.13
N ALA A 83 2.01 6.77 10.86
CA ALA A 83 0.95 5.80 10.57
C ALA A 83 1.21 5.01 9.27
N GLU A 84 1.80 5.64 8.25
CA GLU A 84 2.19 4.95 7.03
C GLU A 84 3.37 3.99 7.23
N LEU A 85 4.29 4.31 8.14
CA LEU A 85 5.39 3.41 8.52
C LEU A 85 4.85 2.19 9.29
N THR A 86 3.95 2.39 10.25
CA THR A 86 3.36 1.27 11.01
C THR A 86 2.48 0.37 10.15
N LYS A 87 1.84 0.90 9.10
CA LYS A 87 1.12 0.09 8.10
C LYS A 87 2.04 -0.84 7.30
N LYS A 88 3.30 -0.47 7.08
CA LYS A 88 4.27 -1.23 6.28
C LYS A 88 5.04 -2.27 7.11
N ALA A 89 5.10 -2.11 8.43
CA ALA A 89 5.74 -3.02 9.37
C ALA A 89 4.86 -4.23 9.67
#